data_AF-A0A957EH45-F1
#
_entry.id   AF-A0A957EH45-F1
#
_cell.length_a   1.000
_cell.length_b   1.000
_cell.length_c   1.000
_cell.angle_alpha   90.00
_cell.angle_beta   90.00
_cell.angle_gamma   90.00
#
_symmetry.space_group_name_H-M   'P 1'
#
loop_
_entity.id
_entity.type
_entity.pdbx_description
1 polymer ?
#
loop_
_entity_poly.entity_id
_entity_poly.type
_entity_poly.pdbx_seq_one_letter_code
_entity_poly.pdbx_strand_id
1 'polypeptide(L)'
;MMSDTIQQLGEIGIIPVIAIEDAATAVSLGQALLDGGLPCAEITFRTAAAADAMRQMSAAHPDILVGAGTVLTTAQAAQAKEAGAKFVVTPGFDVRVVDWCLANDMPITPGVMTPTDINQALAKGLDILKFFPAEAAGG
;
A
#
# COMPACT_ATOMS: atom_id res chain seq x y z
N MET A 1 16.33 8.59 -1.92
CA MET A 1 16.53 8.08 -0.55
C MET A 1 15.30 7.26 -0.21
N MET A 2 15.48 6.07 0.37
CA MET A 2 14.38 5.17 0.72
C MET A 2 13.50 5.84 1.79
N SER A 3 12.17 5.77 1.63
CA SER A 3 11.24 6.28 2.65
C SER A 3 11.36 5.45 3.94
N ASP A 4 11.36 6.12 5.10
CA ASP A 4 11.35 5.47 6.43
C ASP A 4 10.25 4.41 6.52
N THR A 5 9.05 4.68 5.98
CA THR A 5 7.93 3.73 5.93
C THR A 5 8.32 2.43 5.20
N ILE A 6 8.98 2.54 4.04
CA ILE A 6 9.37 1.37 3.24
C ILE A 6 10.48 0.58 3.96
N GLN A 7 11.37 1.25 4.66
CA GLN A 7 12.37 0.59 5.50
C GLN A 7 11.72 -0.23 6.62
N GLN A 8 10.78 0.36 7.35
CA GLN A 8 10.06 -0.33 8.43
C GLN A 8 9.30 -1.55 7.92
N LEU A 9 8.66 -1.46 6.74
CA LEU A 9 8.01 -2.62 6.11
C LEU A 9 9.02 -3.75 5.81
N GLY A 10 10.22 -3.40 5.36
CA GLY A 10 11.31 -4.36 5.16
C GLY A 10 11.76 -5.06 6.45
N GLU A 11 11.77 -4.34 7.57
CA GLU A 11 12.10 -4.88 8.90
C GLU A 11 11.00 -5.80 9.46
N ILE A 12 9.73 -5.54 9.13
CA ILE A 12 8.59 -6.42 9.49
C ILE A 12 8.63 -7.73 8.70
N GLY A 13 9.03 -7.68 7.43
CA GLY A 13 9.24 -8.85 6.57
C GLY A 13 7.98 -9.49 5.95
N ILE A 14 6.79 -9.21 6.49
CA ILE A 14 5.50 -9.68 5.91
C ILE A 14 4.43 -8.59 6.01
N ILE A 15 3.67 -8.39 4.92
CA ILE A 15 2.59 -7.39 4.84
C ILE A 15 1.25 -8.12 4.59
N PRO A 16 0.31 -8.08 5.53
CA PRO A 16 -1.04 -8.62 5.32
C PRO A 16 -1.81 -7.82 4.28
N VAL A 17 -2.21 -8.47 3.18
CA VAL A 17 -3.06 -7.88 2.13
C VAL A 17 -4.52 -8.16 2.45
N ILE A 18 -5.29 -7.12 2.77
CA ILE A 18 -6.62 -7.24 3.37
C ILE A 18 -7.68 -6.68 2.42
N ALA A 19 -8.71 -7.49 2.16
CA ALA A 19 -9.98 -7.02 1.63
C ALA A 19 -10.98 -6.99 2.79
N ILE A 20 -11.47 -5.79 3.12
CA ILE A 20 -12.35 -5.57 4.27
C ILE A 20 -13.72 -5.12 3.77
N GLU A 21 -14.75 -5.91 4.04
CA GLU A 21 -16.12 -5.62 3.57
C GLU A 21 -16.86 -4.65 4.49
N ASP A 22 -16.56 -4.72 5.80
CA ASP A 22 -17.15 -3.87 6.83
C ASP A 22 -16.07 -3.09 7.57
N ALA A 23 -16.06 -1.76 7.38
CA ALA A 23 -15.10 -0.86 8.01
C ALA A 23 -15.14 -0.93 9.55
N ALA A 24 -16.28 -1.30 10.16
CA ALA A 24 -16.40 -1.42 11.61
C ALA A 24 -15.47 -2.49 12.20
N THR A 25 -15.03 -3.47 11.39
CA THR A 25 -14.09 -4.52 11.83
C THR A 25 -12.63 -4.07 11.79
N ALA A 26 -12.33 -2.91 11.19
CA ALA A 26 -10.95 -2.45 10.94
C ALA A 26 -10.16 -2.21 12.23
N VAL A 27 -10.81 -1.65 13.26
CA VAL A 27 -10.16 -1.38 14.55
C VAL A 27 -9.79 -2.67 15.26
N SER A 28 -10.71 -3.64 15.35
CA SER A 28 -10.41 -4.94 15.97
C SER A 28 -9.36 -5.73 15.20
N LEU A 29 -9.38 -5.65 13.86
CA LEU A 29 -8.36 -6.28 13.02
C LEU A 29 -6.98 -5.66 13.25
N GLY A 30 -6.90 -4.33 13.31
CA GLY A 30 -5.66 -3.61 13.60
C GLY A 30 -5.06 -4.01 14.94
N GLN A 31 -5.89 -4.14 15.98
CA GLN A 31 -5.44 -4.62 17.29
C GLN A 31 -4.88 -6.06 17.21
N ALA A 32 -5.57 -6.96 16.51
CA ALA A 32 -5.11 -8.35 16.35
C ALA A 32 -3.77 -8.44 15.60
N LEU A 33 -3.54 -7.56 14.62
CA LEU A 33 -2.25 -7.47 13.91
C LEU A 33 -1.12 -7.00 14.84
N LEU A 34 -1.38 -5.98 15.67
CA LEU A 34 -0.42 -5.50 16.68
C LEU A 34 -0.10 -6.59 17.71
N ASP A 35 -1.11 -7.26 18.26
CA ASP A 35 -0.95 -8.35 19.22
C ASP A 35 -0.17 -9.53 18.60
N GLY A 36 -0.31 -9.74 17.29
CA GLY A 36 0.44 -10.73 16.51
C GLY A 36 1.85 -10.30 16.11
N GLY A 37 2.31 -9.11 16.49
CA GLY A 37 3.64 -8.61 16.14
C GLY A 37 3.78 -8.15 14.69
N LEU A 38 2.66 -7.85 14.01
CA LEU A 38 2.62 -7.37 12.62
C LEU A 38 2.07 -5.94 12.57
N PRO A 39 2.88 -4.91 12.87
CA PRO A 39 2.42 -3.52 12.91
C PRO A 39 2.26 -2.91 11.50
N CYS A 40 1.67 -3.64 10.54
CA CYS A 40 1.34 -3.12 9.22
C CYS A 40 0.11 -3.80 8.60
N ALA A 41 -0.53 -3.12 7.65
CA ALA A 41 -1.69 -3.61 6.91
C ALA A 41 -1.78 -2.96 5.53
N GLU A 42 -1.91 -3.75 4.46
CA GLU A 42 -2.26 -3.25 3.12
C GLU A 42 -3.77 -3.44 2.90
N ILE A 43 -4.57 -2.37 3.03
CA ILE A 43 -6.02 -2.41 2.79
C ILE A 43 -6.30 -2.15 1.32
N THR A 44 -6.91 -3.12 0.64
CA THR A 44 -7.13 -3.06 -0.81
C THR A 44 -8.40 -2.30 -1.20
N PHE A 45 -8.34 -1.43 -2.21
CA PHE A 45 -9.50 -0.79 -2.86
C PHE A 45 -10.37 -1.75 -3.70
N ARG A 46 -10.45 -3.02 -3.29
CA ARG A 46 -11.37 -4.01 -3.87
C ARG A 46 -12.76 -3.98 -3.24
N THR A 47 -12.91 -3.27 -2.13
CA THR A 47 -14.19 -3.10 -1.41
C THR A 47 -14.51 -1.60 -1.27
N ALA A 48 -15.80 -1.26 -1.16
CA ALA A 48 -16.23 0.12 -0.94
C ALA A 48 -15.80 0.65 0.44
N ALA A 49 -15.59 -0.25 1.41
CA ALA A 49 -15.23 0.09 2.79
C ALA A 49 -13.74 0.46 2.97
N ALA A 50 -12.89 0.29 1.96
CA ALA A 50 -11.43 0.41 2.09
C ALA A 50 -10.96 1.74 2.73
N ALA A 51 -11.47 2.89 2.27
CA ALA A 51 -11.05 4.18 2.80
C ALA A 51 -11.54 4.44 4.22
N ASP A 52 -12.77 4.02 4.54
CA ASP A 52 -13.29 4.17 5.89
C ASP A 52 -12.56 3.23 6.87
N ALA A 53 -12.22 2.01 6.42
CA ALA A 53 -11.39 1.09 7.17
C ALA A 53 -9.99 1.64 7.44
N MET A 54 -9.33 2.20 6.43
CA MET A 54 -8.03 2.87 6.59
C MET A 54 -8.12 4.01 7.60
N ARG A 55 -9.16 4.85 7.52
CA ARG A 55 -9.37 5.97 8.44
C ARG A 55 -9.57 5.50 9.88
N GLN A 56 -10.42 4.50 10.08
CA GLN A 56 -10.71 3.96 11.40
C GLN A 56 -9.49 3.27 12.02
N MET A 57 -8.79 2.43 11.25
CA MET A 57 -7.60 1.72 11.72
C MET A 57 -6.45 2.69 12.04
N SER A 58 -6.17 3.64 11.14
CA SER A 58 -5.07 4.61 11.34
C SER A 58 -5.33 5.55 12.53
N ALA A 59 -6.60 5.93 12.75
CA ALA A 59 -6.96 6.79 13.88
C ALA A 59 -6.92 6.04 15.22
N ALA A 60 -7.37 4.80 15.25
CA ALA A 60 -7.38 3.99 16.47
C ALA A 60 -5.99 3.47 16.85
N HIS A 61 -5.14 3.20 15.86
CA HIS A 61 -3.83 2.56 16.04
C HIS A 61 -2.71 3.34 15.31
N PRO A 62 -2.25 4.49 15.83
CA PRO A 62 -1.23 5.31 15.16
C PRO A 62 0.09 4.57 14.87
N ASP A 63 0.38 3.55 15.68
CA ASP A 63 1.59 2.71 15.60
C ASP A 63 1.54 1.67 14.48
N ILE A 64 0.37 1.43 13.86
CA ILE A 64 0.26 0.54 12.70
C ILE A 64 0.60 1.29 11.40
N LEU A 65 1.34 0.63 10.52
CA LEU A 65 1.59 1.11 9.16
C LEU A 65 0.45 0.69 8.24
N VAL A 66 -0.59 1.53 8.13
CA VAL A 66 -1.67 1.33 7.16
C VAL A 66 -1.22 1.80 5.78
N GLY A 67 -1.33 0.94 4.78
CA GLY A 67 -1.13 1.26 3.38
C GLY A 67 -2.35 0.94 2.53
N ALA A 68 -2.40 1.52 1.34
CA ALA A 68 -3.47 1.33 0.39
C ALA A 68 -3.04 0.41 -0.76
N GLY A 69 -3.70 -0.73 -0.89
CA GLY A 69 -3.49 -1.69 -1.97
C GLY A 69 -4.48 -1.55 -3.11
N THR A 70 -4.15 -2.09 -4.28
CA THR A 70 -5.03 -2.07 -5.47
C THR A 70 -5.47 -0.65 -5.86
N VAL A 71 -4.58 0.33 -5.72
CA VAL A 71 -4.85 1.70 -6.19
C VAL A 71 -4.72 1.74 -7.71
N LEU A 72 -5.75 2.22 -8.39
CA LEU A 72 -5.85 2.27 -9.86
C LEU A 72 -5.99 3.69 -10.41
N THR A 73 -6.29 4.66 -9.55
CA THR A 73 -6.55 6.05 -9.96
C THR A 73 -5.90 7.04 -9.00
N THR A 74 -5.62 8.26 -9.48
CA THR A 74 -5.13 9.36 -8.64
C THR A 74 -6.15 9.77 -7.57
N ALA A 75 -7.45 9.64 -7.86
CA ALA A 75 -8.52 9.87 -6.89
C ALA A 75 -8.46 8.88 -5.71
N GLN A 76 -8.21 7.59 -5.98
CA GLN A 76 -8.01 6.60 -4.91
C GLN A 76 -6.72 6.87 -4.12
N ALA A 77 -5.65 7.30 -4.77
CA ALA A 77 -4.41 7.68 -4.08
C ALA A 77 -4.63 8.90 -3.14
N ALA A 78 -5.38 9.91 -3.59
CA ALA A 78 -5.80 11.04 -2.77
C ALA A 78 -6.66 10.59 -1.58
N GLN A 79 -7.68 9.78 -1.84
CA GLN A 79 -8.57 9.24 -0.82
C GLN A 79 -7.81 8.38 0.22
N ALA A 80 -6.82 7.60 -0.20
CA ALA A 80 -5.95 6.83 0.69
C ALA A 80 -5.13 7.74 1.61
N LYS A 81 -4.50 8.77 1.03
CA LYS A 81 -3.73 9.76 1.78
C LYS A 81 -4.59 10.47 2.82
N GLU A 82 -5.77 10.92 2.43
CA GLU A 82 -6.75 11.57 3.32
C GLU A 82 -7.27 10.62 4.41
N ALA A 83 -7.33 9.32 4.13
CA ALA A 83 -7.70 8.28 5.09
C ALA A 83 -6.55 7.89 6.03
N GLY A 84 -5.36 8.49 5.91
CA GLY A 84 -4.22 8.23 6.78
C GLY A 84 -3.30 7.10 6.33
N ALA A 85 -3.42 6.62 5.10
CA ALA A 85 -2.46 5.66 4.54
C ALA A 85 -1.05 6.27 4.48
N LYS A 86 -0.05 5.48 4.85
CA LYS A 86 1.38 5.84 4.89
C LYS A 86 2.15 5.41 3.64
N PHE A 87 1.57 4.52 2.82
CA PHE A 87 2.12 4.06 1.55
C PHE A 87 1.03 3.56 0.59
N VAL A 88 1.35 3.48 -0.70
CA VAL A 88 0.48 3.02 -1.78
C VAL A 88 1.11 1.84 -2.52
N VAL A 89 0.28 0.86 -2.87
CA VAL A 89 0.63 -0.31 -3.66
C VAL A 89 -0.34 -0.43 -4.84
N THR A 90 0.21 -0.54 -6.05
CA THR A 90 -0.59 -0.76 -7.27
C THR A 90 -0.35 -2.18 -7.81
N PRO A 91 -1.32 -2.79 -8.51
CA PRO A 91 -1.13 -4.13 -9.09
C PRO A 91 -0.20 -4.12 -10.32
N GLY A 92 -0.03 -2.97 -10.96
CA GLY A 92 0.84 -2.75 -12.12
C GLY A 92 1.36 -1.32 -12.15
N PHE A 93 2.26 -1.01 -13.09
CA PHE A 93 2.81 0.33 -13.24
C PHE A 93 1.85 1.24 -14.03
N ASP A 94 1.29 2.27 -13.38
CA ASP A 94 0.56 3.36 -14.03
C ASP A 94 1.29 4.68 -13.74
N VAL A 95 1.84 5.29 -14.79
CA VAL A 95 2.61 6.53 -14.70
C VAL A 95 1.84 7.67 -14.03
N ARG A 96 0.52 7.74 -14.20
CA ARG A 96 -0.31 8.82 -13.64
C ARG A 96 -0.45 8.68 -12.13
N VAL A 97 -0.61 7.46 -11.63
CA VAL A 97 -0.68 7.17 -10.19
C VAL A 97 0.68 7.36 -9.55
N VAL A 98 1.75 6.89 -10.19
CA VAL A 98 3.13 7.10 -9.75
C VAL A 98 3.47 8.58 -9.65
N ASP A 99 3.23 9.35 -10.71
CA ASP A 99 3.53 10.79 -10.72
C ASP A 99 2.74 11.55 -9.67
N TRP A 100 1.46 11.18 -9.46
CA TRP A 100 0.66 11.77 -8.39
C TRP A 100 1.25 11.45 -7.01
N CYS A 101 1.62 10.20 -6.74
CA CYS A 101 2.17 9.81 -5.44
C CYS A 101 3.50 10.53 -5.15
N LEU A 102 4.40 10.59 -6.13
CA LEU A 102 5.67 11.31 -6.03
C LEU A 102 5.46 12.82 -5.79
N ALA A 103 4.54 13.45 -6.53
CA ALA A 103 4.24 14.87 -6.36
C ALA A 103 3.57 15.22 -5.02
N ASN A 104 3.08 14.20 -4.29
CA ASN A 104 2.39 14.34 -3.01
C ASN A 104 3.16 13.70 -1.86
N ASP A 105 4.45 13.42 -1.99
CA ASP A 105 5.28 12.78 -0.95
C ASP A 105 4.62 11.51 -0.37
N MET A 106 3.90 10.76 -1.22
CA MET A 106 3.26 9.50 -0.86
C MET A 106 4.15 8.35 -1.33
N PRO A 107 4.76 7.56 -0.43
CA PRO A 107 5.55 6.39 -0.81
C PRO A 107 4.72 5.42 -1.65
N ILE A 108 5.27 4.98 -2.79
CA ILE A 108 4.60 4.06 -3.70
C ILE A 108 5.51 2.90 -4.10
N THR A 109 4.98 1.68 -4.08
CA THR A 109 5.62 0.47 -4.62
C THR A 109 4.75 -0.12 -5.74
N PRO A 110 4.97 0.28 -7.01
CA PRO A 110 4.12 -0.18 -8.09
C PRO A 110 4.40 -1.63 -8.47
N GLY A 111 3.35 -2.33 -8.91
CA GLY A 111 3.44 -3.68 -9.47
C GLY A 111 4.24 -3.70 -10.78
N VAL A 112 5.14 -4.67 -10.91
CA VAL A 112 5.90 -4.94 -12.13
C VAL A 112 5.95 -6.45 -12.39
N MET A 113 5.96 -6.82 -13.67
CA MET A 113 6.13 -8.21 -14.10
C MET A 113 7.20 -8.36 -15.18
N THR A 114 7.51 -7.29 -15.92
CA THR A 114 8.42 -7.33 -17.08
C THR A 114 9.58 -6.36 -16.95
N PRO A 115 10.69 -6.56 -17.70
CA PRO A 115 11.78 -5.57 -17.79
C PRO A 115 11.31 -4.18 -18.23
N THR A 116 10.26 -4.10 -19.05
CA THR A 116 9.67 -2.83 -19.49
C THR A 116 9.03 -2.07 -18.33
N ASP A 117 8.35 -2.77 -17.41
CA ASP A 117 7.77 -2.14 -16.21
C ASP A 117 8.87 -1.66 -15.27
N ILE A 118 9.93 -2.46 -15.10
CA ILE A 118 11.10 -2.11 -14.29
C ILE A 118 11.79 -0.85 -14.86
N ASN A 119 12.02 -0.79 -16.17
CA ASN A 119 12.63 0.38 -16.81
C ASN A 119 11.79 1.65 -16.61
N GLN A 120 10.47 1.54 -16.70
CA GLN A 120 9.57 2.66 -16.43
C GLN A 120 9.66 3.15 -14.99
N ALA A 121 9.73 2.23 -14.02
CA ALA A 121 9.86 2.58 -12.61
C ALA A 121 11.22 3.20 -12.26
N LEU A 122 12.32 2.64 -12.81
CA LEU A 122 13.66 3.19 -12.67
C LEU A 122 13.75 4.61 -13.29
N ALA A 123 13.08 4.87 -14.41
CA ALA A 123 13.00 6.20 -15.01
C ALA A 123 12.29 7.23 -14.12
N LYS A 124 11.49 6.78 -13.14
CA LYS A 124 10.87 7.60 -12.09
C LYS A 124 11.67 7.64 -10.79
N GLY A 125 12.85 7.00 -10.75
CA GLY A 125 13.70 6.93 -9.57
C GLY A 125 13.20 5.96 -8.49
N LEU A 126 12.33 5.01 -8.84
CA LEU A 126 11.84 3.98 -7.94
C LEU A 126 12.75 2.75 -8.00
N ASP A 127 13.21 2.29 -6.84
CA ASP A 127 14.11 1.14 -6.66
C ASP A 127 13.46 -0.02 -5.89
N ILE A 128 12.35 0.23 -5.18
CA ILE A 128 11.53 -0.80 -4.52
C ILE A 128 10.21 -0.99 -5.28
N LEU A 129 9.99 -2.20 -5.78
CA LEU A 129 8.88 -2.55 -6.66
C LEU A 129 8.14 -3.78 -6.14
N LYS A 130 6.84 -3.87 -6.40
CA LYS A 130 6.05 -5.08 -6.14
C LYS A 130 6.20 -6.03 -7.33
N PHE A 131 6.69 -7.24 -7.11
CA PHE A 131 6.62 -8.29 -8.13
C PHE A 131 5.25 -8.97 -8.07
N PHE A 132 4.41 -8.79 -9.09
CA PHE A 132 3.05 -9.31 -9.09
C PHE A 132 2.52 -9.62 -10.49
N PRO A 133 1.78 -10.75 -10.67
CA PRO A 133 1.55 -11.84 -9.72
C PRO A 133 2.74 -12.81 -9.69
N ALA A 134 3.40 -12.94 -8.52
CA ALA A 134 4.68 -13.66 -8.40
C ALA A 134 4.62 -15.10 -8.95
N GLU A 135 3.76 -15.95 -8.37
CA GLU A 135 3.68 -17.38 -8.72
C GLU A 135 3.39 -17.59 -10.22
N ALA A 136 2.44 -16.84 -10.76
CA ALA A 136 2.06 -16.93 -12.17
C ALA A 136 3.12 -16.32 -13.12
N ALA A 137 3.99 -15.44 -12.62
CA ALA A 137 5.11 -14.86 -13.35
C ALA A 137 6.40 -15.69 -13.23
N GLY A 138 6.34 -16.87 -12.59
CA GLY A 138 7.45 -17.81 -12.50
C GLY A 138 8.27 -17.71 -11.21
N GLY A 139 7.68 -17.16 -10.14
CA GLY A 139 8.32 -17.05 -8.81
C GLY A 139 7.38 -17.38 -7.66
#